data_AF-A0A951J0S3-F1
#
_entry.id   AF-A0A951J0S3-F1
#
_cell.length_a   1.000
_cell.length_b   1.000
_cell.length_c   1.000
_cell.angle_alpha   90.00
_cell.angle_beta   90.00
_cell.angle_gamma   90.00
#
_symmetry.space_group_name_H-M   'P 1'
#
loop_
_entity.id
_entity.type
_entity.pdbx_description
1 polymer ?
#
loop_
_entity_poly.entity_id
_entity_poly.type
_entity_poly.pdbx_seq_one_letter_code
_entity_poly.pdbx_strand_id
1 'polypeptide(L)' 'MTKIELEKKLREEDVRVDSYSLNGGLPNEAYCLNRTESGWEVYYSERGNKTGLKVFDNESDACGYLFQLLAG' A
#
# COMPACT_ATOMS: atom_id res chain seq x y z
N MET A 1 -10.70 2.92 5.97
CA MET A 1 -10.61 1.45 6.00
C MET A 1 -9.35 1.04 6.73
N THR A 2 -9.36 -0.06 7.46
CA THR A 2 -8.17 -0.62 8.11
C THR A 2 -7.34 -1.43 7.11
N LYS A 3 -6.10 -1.76 7.45
CA LYS A 3 -5.24 -2.68 6.68
C LYS A 3 -5.90 -4.03 6.44
N ILE A 4 -6.63 -4.55 7.44
CA ILE A 4 -7.33 -5.84 7.35
C ILE A 4 -8.47 -5.75 6.32
N GLU A 5 -9.24 -4.67 6.35
CA GLU A 5 -10.31 -4.44 5.37
C GLU A 5 -9.74 -4.26 3.96
N LEU A 6 -8.61 -3.56 3.82
CA LEU A 6 -7.91 -3.41 2.55
C LEU A 6 -7.47 -4.77 2.00
N GLU A 7 -6.81 -5.60 2.80
CA GLU A 7 -6.35 -6.92 2.36
C GLU A 7 -7.52 -7.77 1.86
N LYS A 8 -8.65 -7.74 2.59
CA LYS A 8 -9.86 -8.45 2.19
C LYS A 8 -10.37 -7.96 0.83
N LYS A 9 -10.49 -6.65 0.64
CA LYS A 9 -10.96 -6.06 -0.63
C LYS A 9 -10.05 -6.39 -1.81
N LEU A 10 -8.73 -6.28 -1.63
CA LEU A 10 -7.77 -6.62 -2.69
C LEU A 10 -7.91 -8.09 -3.14
N ARG A 11 -8.16 -9.00 -2.20
CA ARG A 11 -8.45 -10.41 -2.50
C ARG A 11 -9.80 -10.60 -3.20
N GLU A 12 -10.82 -9.85 -2.82
CA GLU A 12 -12.14 -9.88 -3.47
C GLU A 12 -12.10 -9.38 -4.92
N GLU A 13 -11.22 -8.42 -5.22
CA GLU A 13 -10.95 -7.88 -6.57
C GLU A 13 -9.91 -8.70 -7.36
N ASP A 14 -9.46 -9.85 -6.85
CA ASP A 14 -8.43 -10.71 -7.46
C ASP A 14 -7.12 -9.96 -7.80
N VAL A 15 -6.77 -8.95 -7.01
CA VAL A 15 -5.50 -8.22 -7.15
C VAL A 15 -4.36 -9.17 -6.82
N ARG A 16 -3.37 -9.22 -7.71
CA ARG A 16 -2.22 -10.11 -7.54
C ARG A 16 -1.46 -9.78 -6.26
N VAL A 17 -1.24 -10.80 -5.43
CA VAL A 17 -0.57 -10.65 -4.12
C VAL A 17 0.89 -10.18 -4.21
N ASP A 18 1.52 -10.32 -5.38
CA ASP A 18 2.87 -9.85 -5.66
C ASP A 18 2.93 -8.36 -6.02
N SER A 19 1.81 -7.74 -6.37
CA SER A 19 1.75 -6.33 -6.76
C SER A 19 1.64 -5.38 -5.56
N TYR A 20 1.55 -5.90 -4.34
CA TYR A 20 1.46 -5.07 -3.14
C TYR A 20 2.13 -5.66 -1.89
N SER A 21 2.51 -4.78 -0.96
CA SER A 21 2.97 -5.16 0.39
C SER A 21 2.30 -4.27 1.44
N LEU A 22 1.61 -4.89 2.41
CA LEU A 22 0.92 -4.16 3.48
C LEU A 22 1.77 -3.95 4.74
N ASN A 23 3.05 -4.36 4.69
CA ASN A 23 3.99 -4.24 5.82
C ASN A 23 5.25 -3.45 5.42
N GLY A 24 5.14 -2.61 4.38
CA GLY A 24 6.25 -1.83 3.84
C GLY A 24 7.32 -2.69 3.16
N GLY A 25 8.58 -2.29 3.34
CA GLY A 25 9.74 -2.91 2.71
C GLY A 25 10.09 -2.34 1.33
N LEU A 26 10.97 -3.04 0.62
CA LEU A 26 11.35 -2.69 -0.74
C LEU A 26 11.19 -3.89 -1.70
N PRO A 27 9.99 -4.52 -1.76
CA PRO A 27 9.71 -5.55 -2.74
C PRO A 27 9.87 -4.98 -4.16
N ASN A 28 10.27 -5.82 -5.11
CA ASN A 28 10.38 -5.36 -6.49
C ASN A 28 8.99 -5.30 -7.15
N GLU A 29 8.71 -4.18 -7.82
CA GLU A 29 7.51 -3.93 -8.64
C GLU A 29 6.18 -4.02 -7.88
N ALA A 30 6.14 -3.51 -6.64
CA ALA A 30 4.93 -3.57 -5.80
C ALA A 30 4.59 -2.23 -5.13
N TYR A 31 3.29 -2.00 -4.94
CA TYR A 31 2.80 -0.88 -4.12
C TYR A 31 2.80 -1.24 -2.64
N CYS A 32 3.41 -0.39 -1.82
CA CYS A 32 3.62 -0.65 -0.42
C CYS A 32 2.80 0.30 0.45
N LEU A 33 2.15 -0.25 1.48
CA LEU A 33 1.66 0.47 2.64
C LEU A 33 2.65 0.23 3.79
N ASN A 34 3.16 1.29 4.39
CA ASN A 34 4.12 1.22 5.48
C ASN A 34 3.67 2.08 6.67
N ARG A 35 3.71 1.52 7.88
CA ARG A 35 3.48 2.28 9.12
C ARG A 35 4.80 2.87 9.59
N THR A 36 4.83 4.17 9.83
CA THR A 36 5.99 4.87 10.42
C THR A 36 5.60 5.49 11.75
N GLU A 37 6.58 6.02 12.49
CA GLU A 37 6.33 6.79 13.72
C GLU A 37 5.49 8.05 13.45
N SER A 38 5.63 8.63 12.25
CA SER A 38 4.98 9.88 11.87
C SER A 38 3.65 9.72 11.14
N GLY A 39 3.23 8.49 10.82
CA GLY A 39 2.03 8.29 10.02
C GLY A 39 2.05 7.02 9.19
N TRP A 40 1.48 7.11 8.00
CA TRP A 40 1.39 6.03 7.02
C TRP A 40 1.97 6.49 5.70
N GLU A 41 2.79 5.65 5.08
CA GLU A 41 3.34 5.88 3.76
C GLU A 41 2.69 4.94 2.75
N VAL A 42 2.36 5.47 1.58
CA VAL A 42 2.07 4.69 0.39
C VAL A 42 3.11 5.05 -0.68
N TYR A 43 3.75 4.05 -1.27
CA TYR A 43 4.75 4.25 -2.32
C TYR A 43 4.77 3.06 -3.27
N TYR A 44 5.33 3.25 -4.46
CA TYR A 44 5.71 2.15 -5.32
C TYR A 44 7.17 1.78 -5.05
N SER A 45 7.48 0.49 -4.97
CA SER A 45 8.85 0.02 -4.81
C SER A 45 9.34 -0.67 -6.07
N GLU A 46 10.46 -0.21 -6.59
CA GLU A 46 11.11 -0.77 -7.76
C GLU A 46 12.63 -0.74 -7.58
N ARG A 47 13.28 -1.89 -7.82
CA ARG A 47 14.76 -2.01 -7.80
C ARG A 47 15.40 -1.41 -6.53
N GLY A 48 14.76 -1.57 -5.37
CA GLY A 48 15.23 -1.07 -4.08
C GLY A 48 14.96 0.42 -3.81
N ASN A 49 14.22 1.11 -4.67
CA ASN A 49 13.86 2.52 -4.50
C ASN A 49 12.38 2.67 -4.14
N LYS A 50 12.04 3.76 -3.45
CA LYS A 50 10.65 4.21 -3.29
C LYS A 50 10.37 5.33 -4.30
N THR A 51 9.31 5.19 -5.07
CA THR A 51 8.80 6.22 -5.97
C THR A 51 7.33 6.52 -5.65
N GLY A 52 6.84 7.70 -6.03
CA GLY A 52 5.45 8.09 -5.78
C GLY A 52 5.06 8.14 -4.30
N LEU A 53 6.02 8.43 -3.41
CA LEU A 53 5.78 8.46 -1.96
C LEU A 53 4.70 9.49 -1.61
N LYS A 54 3.69 9.02 -0.88
CA LYS A 54 2.64 9.84 -0.28
C LYS A 54 2.48 9.48 1.18
N VAL A 55 2.38 10.52 2.03
CA VAL A 55 2.28 10.38 3.48
C VAL A 55 0.87 10.78 3.93
N PHE A 56 0.33 10.03 4.88
CA PHE A 56 -0.99 10.23 5.46
C PHE A 56 -0.92 10.17 6.99
N ASP A 57 -1.73 10.96 7.66
CA ASP A 57 -1.77 11.00 9.13
C ASP A 57 -2.47 9.77 9.72
N ASN A 58 -3.40 9.17 8.96
CA ASN A 58 -4.22 8.07 9.43
C ASN A 58 -4.23 6.87 8.46
N GLU A 59 -4.53 5.70 9.01
CA GLU A 59 -4.54 4.42 8.29
C GLU A 59 -5.62 4.40 7.20
N SER A 60 -6.76 5.03 7.49
CA SER A 60 -7.94 4.99 6.64
C SER A 60 -7.68 5.60 5.26
N ASP A 61 -7.05 6.78 5.25
CA ASP A 61 -6.75 7.51 4.02
C ASP A 61 -5.64 6.82 3.23
N ALA A 62 -4.61 6.31 3.91
CA ALA A 62 -3.52 5.57 3.26
C ALA A 62 -4.04 4.28 2.61
N CYS A 63 -4.85 3.50 3.32
CA CYS A 63 -5.44 2.28 2.78
C CYS A 63 -6.41 2.58 1.63
N GLY A 64 -7.21 3.65 1.74
CA GLY A 64 -8.11 4.07 0.68
C GLY A 64 -7.38 4.48 -0.59
N TYR A 65 -6.29 5.23 -0.44
CA TYR A 65 -5.44 5.62 -1.57
C TYR A 65 -4.77 4.41 -2.22
N LEU A 66 -4.23 3.48 -1.43
CA LEU A 66 -3.61 2.26 -1.97
C LEU A 66 -4.62 1.39 -2.72
N PHE A 67 -5.85 1.24 -2.20
CA PHE A 67 -6.91 0.51 -2.91
C PHE A 67 -7.19 1.11 -4.29
N GLN A 68 -7.30 2.44 -4.39
CA GLN A 68 -7.51 3.13 -5.66
C GLN A 68 -6.36 2.93 -6.67
N LEU A 69 -5.12 2.78 -6.19
CA LEU A 69 -3.98 2.51 -7.08
C LEU A 69 -3.99 1.08 -7.66
N LEU A 70 -4.55 0.13 -6.92
CA LEU A 70 -4.49 -1.30 -7.26
C LEU A 70 -5.75 -1.82 -7.96
N ALA A 71 -6.91 -1.25 -7.64
CA ALA A 71 -8.22 -1.72 -8.09
C ALA A 71 -9.13 -0.58 -8.64
N GLY A 72 -8.60 0.63 -8.79
CA GLY A 72 -9.31 1.78 -9.36
C GLY A 72 -9.07 1.97 -10.85
#